data_AF-A0A522CMX8-F1
#
_entry.id   AF-A0A522CMX8-F1
#
_cell.length_a   1.000
_cell.length_b   1.000
_cell.length_c   1.000
_cell.angle_alpha   90.00
_cell.angle_beta   90.00
_cell.angle_gamma   90.00
#
_symmetry.space_group_name_H-M   'P 1'
#
loop_
_entity.id
_entity.type
_entity.pdbx_description
1 polymer ?
#
loop_
_entity_poly.entity_id
_entity_poly.type
_entity_poly.pdbx_seq_one_letter_code
_entity_poly.pdbx_strand_id
1 'polypeptide(L)'
;MNREERRDHIVDCAKRLFVEKGFHHTTVSDVIEEARIARSTFYAHFTSKVDIFRILVDRYAVIMHQAILGINLSQARREAPLTVQIRDMTDRLVTAIEQNRDLTLLLITAPLGQDDDFDKSVLDLFTQVLNAIRIQLDDGIAGGTIRPLSPRIVSYVIMGSIKEILLQWLSYGEIEDLRAALDDIIAFILLGIATRDQSPSNSQSAKIG
;
A
#
# COMPACT_ATOMS: atom_id res chain seq x y z
N MET A 1 17.44 3.67 -27.13
CA MET A 1 16.77 2.97 -26.02
C MET A 1 17.47 1.64 -25.78
N ASN A 2 18.10 1.48 -24.63
CA ASN A 2 18.74 0.23 -24.23
C ASN A 2 17.69 -0.84 -23.85
N ARG A 3 18.14 -2.06 -23.51
CA ARG A 3 17.24 -3.19 -23.21
C ARG A 3 16.36 -2.92 -21.97
N GLU A 4 16.89 -2.22 -20.98
CA GLU A 4 16.19 -1.92 -19.73
C GLU A 4 15.15 -0.83 -19.93
N GLU A 5 15.52 0.28 -20.58
CA GLU A 5 14.59 1.36 -20.95
C GLU A 5 13.43 0.84 -21.82
N ARG A 6 13.70 -0.11 -22.72
CA ARG A 6 12.67 -0.77 -23.53
C ARG A 6 11.72 -1.60 -22.66
N ARG A 7 12.26 -2.33 -21.68
CA ARG A 7 11.48 -3.14 -20.76
C ARG A 7 10.56 -2.25 -19.93
N ASP A 8 11.07 -1.14 -19.40
CA ASP A 8 10.29 -0.20 -18.60
C ASP A 8 9.21 0.50 -19.42
N HIS A 9 9.52 0.91 -20.66
CA HIS A 9 8.51 1.46 -21.58
C HIS A 9 7.33 0.50 -21.80
N ILE A 10 7.60 -0.80 -21.97
CA ILE A 10 6.54 -1.81 -22.12
C ILE A 10 5.71 -1.94 -20.84
N VAL A 11 6.36 -1.92 -19.67
CA VAL A 11 5.71 -1.98 -18.36
C VAL A 11 4.77 -0.78 -18.16
N ASP A 12 5.22 0.43 -18.51
CA ASP A 12 4.42 1.65 -18.37
C ASP A 12 3.22 1.67 -19.31
N CYS A 13 3.40 1.24 -20.57
CA CYS A 13 2.31 1.05 -21.52
C CYS A 13 1.27 0.04 -21.01
N ALA A 14 1.71 -1.11 -20.50
CA ALA A 14 0.81 -2.11 -19.95
C ALA A 14 0.08 -1.61 -18.69
N LYS A 15 0.77 -0.88 -17.81
CA LYS A 15 0.17 -0.25 -16.62
C LYS A 15 -1.01 0.63 -17.01
N ARG A 16 -0.84 1.52 -18.00
CA ARG A 16 -1.94 2.37 -18.49
C ARG A 16 -3.13 1.54 -18.97
N LEU A 17 -2.88 0.51 -19.79
CA LEU A 17 -3.95 -0.36 -20.29
C LEU A 17 -4.67 -1.11 -19.16
N PHE A 18 -3.94 -1.61 -18.17
CA PHE A 18 -4.55 -2.30 -17.01
C PHE A 18 -5.45 -1.37 -16.20
N VAL A 19 -5.08 -0.09 -16.08
CA VAL A 19 -5.89 0.92 -15.39
C VAL A 19 -7.12 1.30 -16.21
N GLU A 20 -6.96 1.53 -17.51
CA GLU A 20 -8.04 2.03 -18.37
C GLU A 20 -9.08 0.96 -18.75
N LYS A 21 -8.62 -0.26 -19.05
CA LYS A 21 -9.46 -1.37 -19.56
C LYS A 21 -9.68 -2.47 -18.51
N GLY A 22 -8.90 -2.48 -17.43
CA GLY A 22 -8.79 -3.61 -16.52
C GLY A 22 -7.80 -4.67 -17.00
N PHE A 23 -7.19 -5.37 -16.04
CA PHE A 23 -6.20 -6.42 -16.33
C PHE A 23 -6.75 -7.53 -17.23
N HIS A 24 -7.93 -8.09 -16.90
CA HIS A 24 -8.49 -9.25 -17.61
C HIS A 24 -8.85 -8.92 -19.07
N HIS A 25 -9.31 -7.70 -19.36
CA HIS A 25 -9.66 -7.26 -20.71
C HIS A 25 -8.47 -6.80 -21.56
N THR A 26 -7.29 -6.61 -20.95
CA THR A 26 -6.08 -6.23 -21.68
C THR A 26 -5.42 -7.45 -22.33
N THR A 27 -5.09 -7.40 -23.62
CA THR A 27 -4.37 -8.48 -24.31
C THR A 27 -2.89 -8.14 -24.52
N VAL A 28 -2.06 -9.15 -24.80
CA VAL A 28 -0.65 -8.93 -25.20
C VAL A 28 -0.57 -8.11 -26.50
N SER A 29 -1.53 -8.28 -27.41
CA SER A 29 -1.61 -7.48 -28.64
C SER A 29 -1.86 -6.00 -28.34
N ASP A 30 -2.77 -5.68 -27.41
CA ASP A 30 -2.99 -4.29 -26.96
C ASP A 30 -1.68 -3.66 -26.46
N VAL A 31 -0.91 -4.40 -25.63
CA VAL A 31 0.37 -3.91 -25.09
C VAL A 31 1.40 -3.69 -26.19
N ILE A 32 1.48 -4.59 -27.17
CA ILE A 32 2.39 -4.47 -28.32
C ILE A 32 2.05 -3.22 -29.16
N GLU A 33 0.76 -3.00 -29.42
CA GLU A 33 0.25 -1.86 -30.19
C GLU A 33 0.49 -0.54 -29.45
N GLU A 34 0.13 -0.47 -28.17
CA GLU A 34 0.32 0.70 -27.30
C GLU A 34 1.81 1.04 -27.15
N ALA A 35 2.67 0.04 -26.95
CA ALA A 35 4.11 0.24 -26.85
C ALA A 35 4.79 0.54 -28.20
N ARG A 36 4.09 0.38 -29.33
CA ARG A 36 4.58 0.54 -30.70
C ARG A 36 5.84 -0.29 -30.97
N ILE A 37 5.79 -1.57 -30.63
CA ILE A 37 6.90 -2.51 -30.81
C ILE A 37 6.51 -3.68 -31.72
N ALA A 38 7.50 -4.43 -32.20
CA ALA A 38 7.23 -5.70 -32.86
C ALA A 38 6.85 -6.78 -31.83
N ARG A 39 6.04 -7.76 -32.24
CA ARG A 39 5.68 -8.91 -31.40
C ARG A 39 6.91 -9.69 -30.91
N SER A 40 7.93 -9.85 -31.75
CA SER A 40 9.20 -10.49 -31.36
C SER A 40 9.92 -9.73 -30.25
N THR A 41 9.83 -8.39 -30.23
CA THR A 41 10.40 -7.55 -29.17
C THR A 41 9.73 -7.82 -27.84
N PHE A 42 8.39 -7.90 -27.80
CA PHE A 42 7.67 -8.23 -26.56
C PHE A 42 8.14 -9.57 -25.99
N TYR A 43 8.15 -10.62 -26.81
CA TYR A 43 8.53 -11.96 -26.39
C TYR A 43 10.03 -12.13 -26.06
N ALA A 44 10.87 -11.13 -26.39
CA ALA A 44 12.25 -11.08 -25.92
C ALA A 44 12.41 -10.58 -24.46
N HIS A 45 11.33 -10.01 -23.89
CA HIS A 45 11.30 -9.45 -22.53
C HIS A 45 10.30 -10.14 -21.60
N PHE A 46 9.14 -10.56 -22.13
CA PHE A 46 8.03 -11.09 -21.34
C PHE A 46 7.41 -12.31 -22.02
N THR A 47 6.89 -13.23 -21.22
CA THR A 47 6.14 -14.40 -21.72
C THR A 47 4.65 -14.14 -21.76
N SER A 48 4.16 -13.30 -20.84
CA SER A 48 2.74 -12.96 -20.71
C SER A 48 2.52 -11.54 -20.17
N LYS A 49 1.27 -11.06 -20.17
CA LYS A 49 0.88 -9.83 -19.46
C LYS A 49 0.97 -9.97 -17.94
N VAL A 50 0.87 -11.19 -17.41
CA VAL A 50 0.99 -11.48 -15.97
C VAL A 50 2.40 -11.19 -15.49
N ASP A 51 3.44 -11.48 -16.30
CA ASP A 51 4.82 -11.12 -15.97
C ASP A 51 4.99 -9.62 -15.70
N ILE A 52 4.33 -8.81 -16.53
CA ILE A 52 4.35 -7.35 -16.40
C ILE A 52 3.60 -6.90 -15.15
N PHE A 53 2.42 -7.49 -14.90
CA PHE A 53 1.63 -7.20 -13.71
C PHE A 53 2.40 -7.53 -12.42
N ARG A 54 3.06 -8.69 -12.36
CA ARG A 54 3.91 -9.06 -11.22
C ARG A 54 5.02 -8.02 -10.97
N ILE A 55 5.67 -7.51 -12.01
CA ILE A 55 6.68 -6.45 -11.85
C ILE A 55 6.08 -5.17 -11.27
N LEU A 56 4.88 -4.78 -11.71
CA LEU A 56 4.17 -3.61 -11.16
C LEU A 56 3.84 -3.82 -9.68
N VAL A 57 3.33 -5.01 -9.33
CA VAL A 57 2.99 -5.40 -7.96
C VAL A 57 4.23 -5.43 -7.07
N ASP A 58 5.32 -6.05 -7.51
CA ASP A 58 6.58 -6.13 -6.76
C ASP A 58 7.16 -4.73 -6.49
N ARG A 59 7.16 -3.86 -7.51
CA ARG A 59 7.57 -2.45 -7.35
C ARG A 59 6.72 -1.73 -6.32
N TYR A 60 5.40 -1.93 -6.37
CA TYR A 60 4.48 -1.32 -5.43
C TYR A 60 4.62 -1.88 -4.01
N ALA A 61 4.89 -3.18 -3.88
CA ALA A 61 5.15 -3.82 -2.59
C ALA A 61 6.38 -3.20 -1.90
N VAL A 62 7.46 -2.93 -2.65
CA VAL A 62 8.63 -2.21 -2.13
C VAL A 62 8.26 -0.81 -1.65
N ILE A 63 7.48 -0.05 -2.43
CA ILE A 63 7.02 1.29 -2.05
C ILE A 63 6.23 1.24 -0.74
N MET A 64 5.25 0.34 -0.64
CA MET A 64 4.42 0.20 0.56
C MET A 64 5.22 -0.27 1.78
N HIS A 65 6.12 -1.21 1.59
CA HIS A 65 7.02 -1.67 2.64
C HIS A 65 7.90 -0.53 3.18
N GLN A 66 8.45 0.30 2.30
CA GLN A 66 9.22 1.49 2.69
C GLN A 66 8.37 2.54 3.40
N ALA A 67 7.11 2.73 2.98
CA ALA A 67 6.19 3.64 3.64
C ALA A 67 5.87 3.19 5.07
N ILE A 68 5.57 1.90 5.26
CA ILE A 68 5.21 1.31 6.55
C ILE A 68 6.40 1.26 7.49
N LEU A 69 7.50 0.60 7.10
CA LEU A 69 8.63 0.41 8.03
C LEU A 69 9.50 1.66 8.17
N GLY A 70 9.45 2.58 7.21
CA GLY A 70 10.45 3.63 7.09
C GLY A 70 11.82 3.02 6.77
N ILE A 71 12.49 3.50 5.72
CA ILE A 71 13.82 3.00 5.35
C ILE A 71 14.81 3.40 6.45
N ASN A 72 15.00 2.59 7.51
CA ASN A 72 16.07 2.70 8.51
C ASN A 72 16.52 4.15 8.82
N LEU A 73 15.57 5.03 9.15
CA LEU A 73 15.88 6.43 9.43
C LEU A 73 16.31 6.50 10.89
N SER A 74 17.64 6.46 11.12
CA SER A 74 18.41 6.74 12.35
C SER A 74 17.82 6.32 13.71
N GLN A 75 18.65 5.78 14.61
CA GLN A 75 18.26 5.47 16.00
C GLN A 75 17.46 6.61 16.69
N ALA A 76 17.71 7.87 16.31
CA ALA A 76 16.99 9.06 16.77
C ALA A 76 15.46 9.04 16.54
N ARG A 77 14.93 8.38 15.49
CA ARG A 77 13.47 8.26 15.31
C ARG A 77 12.83 7.24 16.25
N ARG A 78 13.57 6.23 16.73
CA ARG A 78 13.06 5.24 17.69
C ARG A 78 12.85 5.84 19.08
N GLU A 79 13.52 6.95 19.38
CA GLU A 79 13.36 7.71 20.63
C GLU A 79 12.20 8.72 20.56
N ALA A 80 11.67 9.00 19.37
CA ALA A 80 10.54 9.92 19.22
C ALA A 80 9.25 9.31 19.82
N PRO A 81 8.32 10.14 20.35
CA PRO A 81 7.03 9.64 20.82
C PRO A 81 6.28 8.84 19.74
N LEU A 82 5.53 7.82 20.16
CA LEU A 82 4.79 6.92 19.26
C LEU A 82 3.88 7.71 18.28
N THR A 83 3.28 8.79 18.76
CA THR A 83 2.42 9.69 17.97
C THR A 83 3.14 10.35 16.80
N VAL A 84 4.42 10.73 16.97
CA VAL A 84 5.25 11.31 15.91
C VAL A 84 5.65 10.26 14.89
N GLN A 85 6.09 9.09 15.35
CA GLN A 85 6.46 7.98 14.46
C GLN A 85 5.30 7.58 13.56
N ILE A 86 4.09 7.58 14.11
CA ILE A 86 2.89 7.20 13.39
C ILE A 86 2.45 8.28 12.42
N ARG A 87 2.46 9.57 12.79
CA ARG A 87 2.21 10.67 11.85
C ARG A 87 3.15 10.59 10.65
N ASP A 88 4.44 10.41 10.90
CA ASP A 88 5.44 10.27 9.84
C ASP A 88 5.17 9.05 8.95
N MET A 89 4.63 7.96 9.51
CA MET A 89 4.22 6.78 8.75
C MET A 89 2.98 7.06 7.91
N THR A 90 1.96 7.73 8.46
CA THR A 90 0.77 8.19 7.74
C THR A 90 1.16 9.06 6.56
N ASP A 91 2.08 10.02 6.76
CA ASP A 91 2.57 10.90 5.71
C ASP A 91 3.15 10.12 4.53
N ARG A 92 4.03 9.16 4.81
CA ARG A 92 4.64 8.31 3.77
C ARG A 92 3.60 7.43 3.07
N LEU A 93 2.64 6.88 3.81
CA LEU A 93 1.56 6.06 3.25
C LEU A 93 0.68 6.88 2.30
N VAL A 94 0.20 8.04 2.74
CA VAL A 94 -0.60 8.95 1.91
C VAL A 94 0.15 9.30 0.64
N THR A 95 1.41 9.73 0.74
CA THR A 95 2.23 10.07 -0.43
C THR A 95 2.41 8.88 -1.38
N ALA A 96 2.71 7.69 -0.86
CA ALA A 96 2.87 6.49 -1.67
C ALA A 96 1.58 6.11 -2.42
N ILE A 97 0.43 6.21 -1.74
CA ILE A 97 -0.89 5.94 -2.30
C ILE A 97 -1.25 6.96 -3.38
N GLU A 98 -1.11 8.25 -3.10
CA GLU A 98 -1.45 9.32 -4.05
C GLU A 98 -0.60 9.26 -5.31
N GLN A 99 0.71 9.01 -5.17
CA GLN A 99 1.63 8.86 -6.32
C GLN A 99 1.34 7.62 -7.17
N ASN A 100 0.62 6.64 -6.61
CA ASN A 100 0.29 5.38 -7.28
C ASN A 100 -1.22 5.12 -7.25
N ARG A 101 -2.03 6.18 -7.33
CA ARG A 101 -3.49 6.14 -7.15
C ARG A 101 -4.15 5.05 -8.01
N ASP A 102 -3.82 5.02 -9.29
CA ASP A 102 -4.45 4.10 -10.24
C ASP A 102 -4.08 2.64 -9.99
N LEU A 103 -2.81 2.38 -9.64
CA LEU A 103 -2.37 1.03 -9.29
C LEU A 103 -2.97 0.59 -7.96
N THR A 104 -3.10 1.51 -7.01
CA THR A 104 -3.80 1.26 -5.74
C THR A 104 -5.24 0.84 -6.01
N LEU A 105 -5.98 1.60 -6.84
CA LEU A 105 -7.36 1.29 -7.23
C LEU A 105 -7.46 -0.10 -7.88
N LEU A 106 -6.57 -0.39 -8.84
CA LEU A 106 -6.53 -1.68 -9.53
C LEU A 106 -6.33 -2.85 -8.56
N LEU A 107 -5.49 -2.68 -7.53
CA LEU A 107 -5.18 -3.72 -6.56
C LEU A 107 -6.29 -3.91 -5.52
N ILE A 108 -6.92 -2.83 -5.04
CA ILE A 108 -7.98 -2.94 -4.02
C ILE A 108 -9.30 -3.45 -4.60
N THR A 109 -9.55 -3.22 -5.89
CA THR A 109 -10.75 -3.68 -6.61
C THR A 109 -10.47 -4.90 -7.50
N ALA A 110 -9.31 -5.55 -7.34
CA ALA A 110 -8.90 -6.68 -8.16
C ALA A 110 -9.95 -7.80 -8.15
N PRO A 111 -10.47 -8.22 -9.32
CA PRO A 111 -11.46 -9.30 -9.42
C PRO A 111 -10.75 -10.65 -9.33
N LEU A 112 -10.59 -11.13 -8.10
CA LEU A 112 -9.97 -12.42 -7.78
C LEU A 112 -10.85 -13.61 -8.20
N GLY A 113 -10.22 -14.76 -8.45
CA GLY A 113 -10.86 -16.04 -8.75
C GLY A 113 -10.94 -16.38 -10.25
N GLN A 114 -10.23 -15.63 -11.10
CA GLN A 114 -10.25 -15.84 -12.56
C GLN A 114 -8.91 -16.32 -13.14
N ASP A 115 -7.79 -15.92 -12.53
CA ASP A 115 -6.44 -16.24 -13.00
C ASP A 115 -5.52 -16.44 -11.78
N ASP A 116 -5.04 -17.66 -11.58
CA ASP A 116 -4.29 -18.04 -10.38
C ASP A 116 -2.98 -17.25 -10.20
N ASP A 117 -2.29 -16.90 -11.30
CA ASP A 117 -1.01 -16.19 -11.23
C ASP A 117 -1.22 -14.70 -10.95
N PHE A 118 -2.28 -14.11 -11.53
CA PHE A 118 -2.73 -12.76 -11.16
C PHE A 118 -3.16 -12.70 -9.70
N ASP A 119 -4.02 -13.63 -9.28
CA ASP A 119 -4.55 -13.71 -7.92
C ASP A 119 -3.41 -13.84 -6.91
N LYS A 120 -2.46 -14.73 -7.19
CA LYS A 120 -1.26 -14.90 -6.37
C LYS A 120 -0.47 -13.59 -6.24
N SER A 121 -0.25 -12.87 -7.34
CA SER A 121 0.47 -11.60 -7.30
C SER A 121 -0.22 -10.59 -6.37
N VAL A 122 -1.55 -10.45 -6.48
CA VAL A 122 -2.34 -9.56 -5.62
C VAL A 122 -2.28 -10.00 -4.14
N LEU A 123 -2.43 -11.29 -3.88
CA LEU A 123 -2.41 -11.84 -2.51
C LEU A 123 -1.02 -11.75 -1.86
N ASP A 124 0.04 -11.93 -2.63
CA ASP A 124 1.43 -11.80 -2.16
C ASP A 124 1.72 -10.36 -1.72
N LEU A 125 1.21 -9.35 -2.44
CA LEU A 125 1.29 -7.95 -2.01
C LEU A 125 0.61 -7.73 -0.66
N PHE A 126 -0.64 -8.16 -0.50
CA PHE A 126 -1.36 -7.98 0.77
C PHE A 126 -0.67 -8.73 1.92
N THR A 127 -0.10 -9.90 1.63
CA THR A 127 0.69 -10.67 2.61
C THR A 127 1.94 -9.91 3.03
N GLN A 128 2.67 -9.29 2.09
CA GLN A 128 3.84 -8.46 2.39
C GLN A 128 3.48 -7.24 3.24
N VAL A 129 2.39 -6.54 2.91
CA VAL A 129 1.88 -5.40 3.69
C VAL A 129 1.50 -5.83 5.12
N LEU A 130 0.77 -6.94 5.27
CA LEU A 130 0.43 -7.49 6.58
C LEU A 130 1.66 -7.83 7.41
N ASN A 131 2.68 -8.41 6.79
CA ASN A 131 3.93 -8.74 7.48
C ASN A 131 4.68 -7.48 7.94
N ALA A 132 4.72 -6.42 7.12
CA ALA A 132 5.29 -5.14 7.53
C ALA A 132 4.56 -4.53 8.74
N ILE A 133 3.22 -4.58 8.75
CA ILE A 133 2.42 -4.12 9.91
C ILE A 133 2.71 -4.97 11.15
N ARG A 134 2.82 -6.30 11.01
CA ARG A 134 3.13 -7.20 12.14
C ARG A 134 4.48 -6.90 12.77
N ILE A 135 5.51 -6.66 11.96
CA ILE A 135 6.84 -6.28 12.45
C ILE A 135 6.75 -5.03 13.35
N GLN A 136 6.01 -3.99 12.92
CA GLN A 136 5.81 -2.77 13.72
C GLN A 136 5.04 -3.04 15.02
N LEU A 137 4.02 -3.90 14.98
CA LEU A 137 3.27 -4.28 16.18
C LEU A 137 4.14 -5.08 17.16
N ASP A 138 4.92 -6.04 16.67
CA ASP A 138 5.84 -6.84 17.48
C ASP A 138 6.91 -5.97 18.16
N ASP A 139 7.52 -5.05 17.40
CA ASP A 139 8.50 -4.10 17.92
C ASP A 139 7.89 -3.19 19.01
N GLY A 140 6.67 -2.69 18.79
CA GLY A 140 5.96 -1.86 19.76
C GLY A 140 5.55 -2.62 21.04
N ILE A 141 5.18 -3.90 20.91
CA ILE A 141 4.87 -4.76 22.07
C ILE A 141 6.15 -5.05 22.86
N ALA A 142 7.24 -5.44 22.18
CA ALA A 142 8.53 -5.70 22.81
C ALA A 142 9.09 -4.44 23.51
N GLY A 143 8.88 -3.26 22.92
CA GLY A 143 9.27 -1.97 23.47
C GLY A 143 8.32 -1.39 24.52
N GLY A 144 7.18 -2.03 24.79
CA GLY A 144 6.19 -1.58 25.79
C GLY A 144 5.36 -0.35 25.38
N THR A 145 5.44 0.10 24.13
CA THR A 145 4.64 1.22 23.60
C THR A 145 3.24 0.76 23.16
N ILE A 146 3.10 -0.52 22.80
CA ILE A 146 1.84 -1.18 22.45
C ILE A 146 1.53 -2.24 23.52
N ARG A 147 0.26 -2.33 23.92
CA ARG A 147 -0.18 -3.34 24.90
C ARG A 147 -0.05 -4.77 24.36
N PRO A 148 0.15 -5.80 25.20
CA PRO A 148 0.17 -7.19 24.74
C PRO A 148 -1.16 -7.58 24.06
N LEU A 149 -1.10 -7.87 22.76
CA LEU A 149 -2.25 -8.24 21.92
C LEU A 149 -1.78 -9.18 20.80
N SER A 150 -2.70 -9.73 20.01
CA SER A 150 -2.33 -10.56 18.85
C SER A 150 -1.93 -9.68 17.65
N PRO A 151 -0.64 -9.65 17.24
CA PRO A 151 -0.19 -8.86 16.09
C PRO A 151 -0.89 -9.31 14.81
N ARG A 152 -1.15 -10.62 14.68
CA ARG A 152 -1.87 -11.21 13.55
C ARG A 152 -3.27 -10.62 13.39
N ILE A 153 -4.08 -10.62 14.46
CA ILE A 153 -5.46 -10.12 14.39
C ILE A 153 -5.48 -8.62 14.16
N VAL A 154 -4.65 -7.87 14.89
CA VAL A 154 -4.62 -6.41 14.76
C VAL A 154 -4.10 -5.96 13.39
N SER A 155 -3.16 -6.69 12.78
CA SER A 155 -2.73 -6.42 11.40
C SER A 155 -3.87 -6.52 10.38
N TYR A 156 -4.80 -7.47 10.56
CA TYR A 156 -5.98 -7.58 9.70
C TYR A 156 -6.95 -6.41 9.90
N VAL A 157 -7.14 -5.97 11.15
CA VAL A 157 -7.99 -4.81 11.45
C VAL A 157 -7.43 -3.55 10.80
N ILE A 158 -6.13 -3.28 10.98
CA ILE A 158 -5.45 -2.11 10.39
C ILE A 158 -5.54 -2.15 8.86
N MET A 159 -5.20 -3.27 8.23
CA MET A 159 -5.27 -3.40 6.77
C MET A 159 -6.71 -3.25 6.27
N GLY A 160 -7.68 -3.88 6.95
CA GLY A 160 -9.09 -3.82 6.58
C GLY A 160 -9.65 -2.41 6.64
N SER A 161 -9.38 -1.68 7.73
CA SER A 161 -9.86 -0.31 7.90
C SER A 161 -9.26 0.63 6.87
N ILE A 162 -7.95 0.54 6.61
CA ILE A 162 -7.29 1.37 5.59
C ILE A 162 -7.84 1.04 4.20
N LYS A 163 -7.97 -0.25 3.86
CA LYS A 163 -8.51 -0.66 2.55
C LYS A 163 -9.93 -0.15 2.33
N GLU A 164 -10.77 -0.17 3.37
CA GLU A 164 -12.13 0.35 3.28
C GLU A 164 -12.12 1.86 3.03
N ILE A 165 -11.32 2.64 3.76
CA ILE A 165 -11.17 4.08 3.51
C ILE A 165 -10.68 4.35 2.08
N LEU A 166 -9.71 3.56 1.59
CA LEU A 166 -9.23 3.66 0.22
C LEU A 166 -10.31 3.33 -0.81
N LEU A 167 -11.17 2.34 -0.55
CA LEU A 167 -12.30 2.02 -1.41
C LEU A 167 -13.29 3.18 -1.47
N GLN A 168 -13.65 3.76 -0.32
CA GLN A 168 -14.53 4.93 -0.24
C GLN A 168 -13.93 6.16 -0.94
N TRP A 169 -12.62 6.38 -0.83
CA TRP A 169 -11.91 7.48 -1.48
C TRP A 169 -11.72 7.30 -3.00
N LEU A 170 -11.33 6.10 -3.44
CA LEU A 170 -10.96 5.85 -4.84
C LEU A 170 -12.16 5.49 -5.71
N SER A 171 -13.14 4.77 -5.18
CA SER A 171 -14.23 4.20 -5.96
C SER A 171 -15.56 4.95 -5.78
N TYR A 172 -15.85 5.42 -4.57
CA TYR A 172 -17.13 6.07 -4.26
C TYR A 172 -17.04 7.60 -4.17
N GLY A 173 -15.85 8.15 -3.89
CA GLY A 173 -15.65 9.60 -3.75
C GLY A 173 -16.27 10.19 -2.48
N GLU A 174 -16.62 9.34 -1.50
CA GLU A 174 -17.23 9.73 -0.22
C GLU A 174 -16.21 10.33 0.76
N ILE A 175 -14.92 10.07 0.53
CA ILE A 175 -13.82 10.70 1.25
C ILE A 175 -13.23 11.77 0.34
N GLU A 176 -13.18 13.01 0.80
CA GLU A 176 -12.55 14.11 0.07
C GLU A 176 -11.05 14.18 0.39
N ASP A 177 -10.70 14.11 1.67
CA ASP A 177 -9.34 14.20 2.19
C ASP A 177 -8.89 12.85 2.76
N LEU A 178 -8.08 12.12 1.97
CA LEU A 178 -7.50 10.84 2.38
C LEU A 178 -6.64 10.98 3.63
N ARG A 179 -5.87 12.06 3.74
CA ARG A 179 -4.95 12.27 4.87
C ARG A 179 -5.72 12.44 6.16
N ALA A 180 -6.74 13.29 6.16
CA ALA A 180 -7.59 13.48 7.33
C ALA A 180 -8.26 12.17 7.76
N ALA A 181 -8.81 11.41 6.79
CA ALA A 181 -9.45 10.13 7.08
C ALA A 181 -8.46 9.08 7.65
N LEU A 182 -7.23 9.04 7.13
CA LEU A 182 -6.19 8.14 7.65
C LEU A 182 -5.68 8.59 9.02
N ASP A 183 -5.56 9.89 9.29
CA ASP A 183 -5.22 10.39 10.62
C ASP A 183 -6.27 9.99 11.67
N ASP A 184 -7.56 10.12 11.34
CA ASP A 184 -8.66 9.75 12.25
C ASP A 184 -8.69 8.25 12.56
N ILE A 185 -8.59 7.39 11.53
CA ILE A 185 -8.63 5.93 11.74
C ILE A 185 -7.40 5.45 12.52
N ILE A 186 -6.24 6.05 12.27
CA ILE A 186 -5.00 5.72 12.97
C ILE A 186 -5.06 6.18 14.42
N ALA A 187 -5.58 7.38 14.70
CA ALA A 187 -5.79 7.85 16.06
C ALA A 187 -6.76 6.93 16.82
N PHE A 188 -7.87 6.53 16.18
CA PHE A 188 -8.81 5.56 16.75
C PHE A 188 -8.15 4.22 17.09
N ILE A 189 -7.36 3.67 16.16
CA ILE A 189 -6.62 2.42 16.38
C ILE A 189 -5.63 2.58 17.54
N LEU A 190 -4.90 3.71 17.59
CA LEU A 190 -3.92 3.97 18.64
C LEU A 190 -4.52 4.04 20.03
N LEU A 191 -5.65 4.73 20.19
CA LEU A 191 -6.40 4.74 21.46
C LEU A 191 -6.77 3.31 21.89
N GLY A 192 -7.02 2.42 20.92
CA GLY A 192 -7.31 1.02 21.16
C GLY A 192 -6.09 0.14 21.46
N ILE A 193 -4.85 0.51 21.09
CA ILE A 193 -3.68 -0.39 21.21
C ILE A 193 -2.51 0.17 22.03
N ALA A 194 -2.40 1.49 22.20
CA ALA A 194 -1.32 2.12 22.95
C ALA A 194 -1.43 1.80 24.45
N THR A 195 -0.29 1.79 25.15
CA THR A 195 -0.27 1.78 26.62
C THR A 195 -0.73 3.14 27.16
N ARG A 196 -1.26 3.17 28.40
CA ARG A 196 -1.91 4.38 28.97
C ARG A 196 -1.00 5.62 29.03
N ASP A 197 0.31 5.42 29.16
CA ASP A 197 1.30 6.52 29.20
C ASP A 197 1.64 7.07 27.79
N GLN A 198 1.23 6.37 26.73
CA GLN A 198 1.51 6.70 25.32
C GLN A 198 0.25 7.13 24.55
N SER A 199 -0.91 7.18 25.20
CA SER A 199 -2.14 7.68 24.59
C SER A 199 -2.02 9.20 24.35
N PRO A 200 -2.46 9.73 23.19
CA PRO A 200 -2.47 11.18 22.97
C PRO A 200 -3.28 11.84 24.08
N SER A 201 -2.65 12.75 24.85
CA SER A 201 -3.31 13.36 26.00
C SER A 201 -4.53 14.15 25.54
N ASN A 202 -5.72 13.80 26.05
CA ASN A 202 -6.92 14.63 25.97
C ASN A 202 -6.73 15.89 26.84
N SER A 203 -5.86 16.80 26.41
CA SER A 203 -5.65 18.09 27.05
C SER A 203 -6.45 19.17 26.33
N GLN A 204 -7.77 18.96 26.21
CA GLN A 204 -8.71 20.01 25.79
C GLN A 204 -10.14 19.68 26.27
N SER A 205 -10.32 19.51 27.59
CA SER A 205 -11.66 19.38 28.19
C SER A 205 -11.68 19.86 29.64
N ALA A 206 -11.21 21.08 29.92
CA ALA A 206 -11.40 21.71 31.24
C ALA A 206 -11.17 23.23 31.21
N LYS A 207 -11.90 23.97 30.38
CA LYS A 207 -12.18 25.40 30.63
C LYS A 207 -13.56 25.76 30.08
N ILE A 208 -14.60 25.34 30.79
CA ILE A 208 -15.84 26.10 30.86
C ILE A 208 -16.04 26.36 32.35
N GLY A 209 -15.66 27.58 32.75
CA GLY A 209 -15.92 28.20 34.03
C GLY A 209 -16.19 29.67 33.75
#